data_AF-T0QSB7-F1
#
_entry.id   AF-T0QSB7-F1
#
_cell.length_a   1.000
_cell.length_b   1.000
_cell.length_c   1.000
_cell.angle_alpha   90.00
_cell.angle_beta   90.00
_cell.angle_gamma   90.00
#
_symmetry.space_group_name_H-M   'P 1'
#
loop_
_entity.id
_entity.type
_entity.pdbx_description
1 polymer ?
#
loop_
_entity_poly.entity_id
_entity_poly.type
_entity_poly.pdbx_seq_one_letter_code
_entity_poly.pdbx_strand_id
1 'polypeptide(L)'
;MAWLLVLLAVAACVQSCPTLCFCFGSTRVVVHCEFQNLTTVPMYIPVNTTHLKLDLNPLPIVNEFAFLPVPTLQLIYLPFFALIQYQALSEMRLDKSSFRGFTRVPTHPLEDPTFIAFSKY
;
A
#
# COMPACT_ATOMS: atom_id res chain seq x y z
N MET A 1 18.18 14.04 -33.21
CA MET A 1 18.69 14.46 -31.89
C MET A 1 17.58 14.83 -30.89
N ALA A 2 16.49 15.48 -31.30
CA ALA A 2 15.34 15.74 -30.42
C ALA A 2 14.55 14.48 -30.01
N TRP A 3 14.51 13.45 -30.87
CA TRP A 3 13.82 12.18 -30.59
C TRP A 3 14.43 11.39 -29.41
N LEU A 4 15.76 11.45 -29.24
CA LEU A 4 16.45 10.87 -28.08
C LEU A 4 16.10 11.60 -26.79
N LEU A 5 15.97 12.93 -26.83
CA LEU A 5 15.57 13.74 -25.67
C LEU A 5 14.11 13.49 -25.28
N VAL A 6 13.22 13.23 -26.25
CA VAL A 6 11.83 12.83 -25.99
C VAL A 6 11.77 11.44 -25.36
N LEU A 7 12.54 10.47 -25.85
CA LEU A 7 12.65 9.14 -25.24
C LEU A 7 13.22 9.19 -23.81
N LEU A 8 14.22 10.05 -23.57
CA LEU A 8 14.78 10.30 -22.23
C LEU A 8 13.80 11.02 -21.29
N ALA A 9 12.97 11.93 -21.80
CA ALA A 9 11.97 12.64 -21.00
C ALA A 9 10.79 11.75 -20.58
N VAL A 10 10.39 10.78 -21.42
CA VAL A 10 9.33 9.81 -21.07
C VAL A 10 9.80 8.82 -19.99
N ALA A 11 11.11 8.56 -19.89
CA ALA A 11 11.70 7.72 -18.85
C ALA A 11 11.79 8.40 -17.46
N ALA A 12 11.57 9.72 -17.38
CA ALA A 12 11.84 10.50 -16.16
C ALA A 12 10.74 10.42 -15.09
N CYS A 13 9.65 9.67 -15.33
CA CYS A 13 8.60 9.44 -14.32
C CYS A 13 8.45 7.94 -13.99
N VAL A 14 9.54 7.18 -14.03
CA VAL A 14 9.58 5.87 -13.37
C VAL A 14 9.75 6.16 -11.88
N GLN A 15 8.65 6.27 -11.14
CA GLN A 15 8.72 6.15 -9.68
C GLN A 15 9.45 4.82 -9.41
N SER A 16 10.64 4.92 -8.84
CA SER A 16 11.46 3.75 -8.55
C SER A 16 10.76 2.93 -7.48
N CYS A 17 10.89 1.60 -7.54
CA CYS A 17 10.41 0.73 -6.48
C CYS A 17 11.04 1.18 -5.14
N PRO A 18 10.33 1.15 -4.00
CA PRO A 18 10.93 1.48 -2.71
C PRO A 18 12.17 0.62 -2.47
N THR A 19 13.22 1.19 -1.86
CA THR A 19 14.56 0.56 -1.79
C THR A 19 14.58 -0.85 -1.22
N LEU A 20 13.68 -1.14 -0.27
CA LEU A 20 13.58 -2.45 0.40
C LEU A 20 12.56 -3.38 -0.26
N CYS A 21 11.81 -2.91 -1.25
CA CYS A 21 10.70 -3.67 -1.83
C CYS A 21 11.04 -4.15 -3.24
N PHE A 22 10.28 -5.16 -3.69
CA PHE A 22 10.33 -5.69 -5.06
C PHE A 22 9.04 -5.34 -5.79
N CYS A 23 9.15 -4.83 -7.01
CA CYS A 23 8.01 -4.42 -7.82
C CYS A 23 7.89 -5.31 -9.05
N PHE A 24 6.70 -5.82 -9.33
CA PHE A 24 6.39 -6.61 -10.53
C PHE A 24 5.34 -5.93 -11.39
N GLY A 25 5.51 -6.04 -12.70
CA GLY A 25 4.62 -5.42 -13.70
C GLY A 25 5.05 -4.01 -14.10
N SER A 26 4.44 -3.50 -15.16
CA SER A 26 4.72 -2.17 -15.73
C SER A 26 3.48 -1.27 -15.74
N THR A 27 2.34 -1.79 -16.20
CA THR A 27 1.07 -1.05 -16.25
C THR A 27 0.24 -1.20 -14.97
N ARG A 28 0.29 -2.39 -14.36
CA ARG A 28 -0.32 -2.69 -13.06
C ARG A 28 0.78 -3.23 -12.17
N VAL A 29 1.22 -2.43 -11.20
CA VAL A 29 2.35 -2.81 -10.36
C VAL A 29 1.86 -3.51 -9.10
N VAL A 30 2.55 -4.60 -8.74
CA VAL A 30 2.43 -5.26 -7.45
C VAL A 30 3.71 -4.99 -6.69
N VAL A 31 3.60 -4.41 -5.50
CA VAL A 31 4.75 -4.06 -4.65
C VAL A 31 4.81 -5.04 -3.48
N HIS A 32 5.91 -5.77 -3.39
CA HIS A 32 6.23 -6.75 -2.38
C HIS A 32 7.23 -6.17 -1.39
N CYS A 33 6.81 -5.94 -0.16
CA CYS A 33 7.64 -5.44 0.92
C CYS A 33 7.66 -6.41 2.12
N GLU A 34 7.25 -7.67 1.94
CA GLU A 34 7.27 -8.68 2.99
C GLU A 34 8.70 -8.91 3.52
N PHE A 35 8.83 -9.21 4.83
CA PHE A 35 10.12 -9.54 5.49
C PHE A 35 11.22 -8.47 5.42
N GLN A 36 10.85 -7.19 5.29
CA GLN A 36 11.78 -6.08 5.19
C GLN A 36 12.05 -5.36 6.52
N ASN A 37 11.52 -5.90 7.62
CA ASN A 37 11.60 -5.32 8.97
C ASN A 37 11.07 -3.87 9.03
N LEU A 38 10.05 -3.55 8.22
CA LEU A 38 9.48 -2.21 8.14
C LEU A 38 8.66 -1.90 9.39
N THR A 39 8.96 -0.76 10.01
CA THR A 39 8.20 -0.23 11.15
C THR A 39 7.21 0.87 10.76
N THR A 40 7.30 1.37 9.52
CA THR A 40 6.43 2.40 8.93
C THR A 40 6.14 2.07 7.46
N VAL A 41 5.04 2.60 6.91
CA VAL A 41 4.74 2.48 5.46
C VAL A 41 5.87 3.17 4.66
N PRO A 42 6.46 2.50 3.65
CA PRO A 42 7.55 3.08 2.87
C PRO A 42 7.08 4.26 2.03
N MET A 43 7.94 5.27 1.89
CA MET A 43 7.70 6.36 0.95
C MET A 43 8.00 5.93 -0.50
N TYR A 44 7.53 6.72 -1.46
CA TYR A 44 7.81 6.54 -2.89
C TYR A 44 7.24 5.24 -3.50
N ILE A 45 6.10 4.75 -3.01
CA ILE A 45 5.35 3.67 -3.67
C ILE A 45 4.93 4.14 -5.08
N PRO A 46 5.14 3.34 -6.15
CA PRO A 46 4.80 3.73 -7.50
C PRO A 46 3.32 4.06 -7.67
N VAL A 47 3.01 5.15 -8.37
CA VAL A 47 1.64 5.68 -8.51
C VAL A 47 0.67 4.75 -9.24
N ASN A 48 1.19 3.80 -10.02
CA ASN A 48 0.48 2.75 -10.76
C ASN A 48 0.41 1.41 -9.98
N THR A 49 0.75 1.42 -8.69
CA THR A 49 0.60 0.26 -7.81
C THR A 49 -0.87 -0.07 -7.64
N THR A 50 -1.20 -1.34 -7.88
CA THR A 50 -2.55 -1.90 -7.68
C THR A 50 -2.62 -2.76 -6.42
N HIS A 51 -1.51 -3.41 -6.06
CA HIS A 51 -1.43 -4.31 -4.93
C HIS A 51 -0.18 -3.99 -4.13
N LEU A 52 -0.32 -3.83 -2.82
CA LEU A 52 0.78 -3.54 -1.92
C LEU A 52 0.79 -4.55 -0.78
N LYS A 53 1.92 -5.24 -0.62
CA LYS A 53 2.13 -6.21 0.44
C LYS A 53 3.11 -5.68 1.48
N LEU A 54 2.60 -5.42 2.67
CA LEU A 54 3.36 -4.98 3.84
C LEU A 54 3.22 -5.96 5.01
N ASP A 55 2.51 -7.07 4.80
CA ASP A 55 2.43 -8.17 5.76
C ASP A 55 3.83 -8.71 6.10
N LEU A 56 3.92 -9.45 7.21
CA LEU A 56 5.18 -10.03 7.68
C LEU A 56 6.26 -8.96 7.98
N ASN A 57 5.83 -7.80 8.49
CA ASN A 57 6.68 -6.72 9.00
C ASN A 57 6.23 -6.29 10.42
N PRO A 58 7.14 -5.76 11.26
CA PRO A 58 6.80 -5.16 12.55
C PRO A 58 6.21 -3.75 12.40
N LEU A 59 5.12 -3.62 11.65
CA LEU A 59 4.42 -2.36 11.32
C LEU A 59 3.15 -2.23 12.19
N PRO A 60 3.24 -1.67 13.42
CA PRO A 60 2.11 -1.66 14.35
C PRO A 60 1.07 -0.59 14.03
N ILE A 61 1.46 0.50 13.38
CA ILE A 61 0.60 1.66 13.14
C ILE A 61 0.67 2.04 11.67
N VAL A 62 -0.51 2.19 11.06
CA VAL A 62 -0.66 2.66 9.68
C VAL A 62 -1.50 3.91 9.69
N ASN A 63 -0.92 5.03 9.26
CA ASN A 63 -1.65 6.28 9.12
C ASN A 63 -2.72 6.15 8.02
N GLU A 64 -3.95 6.59 8.27
CA GLU A 64 -5.04 6.48 7.30
C GLU A 64 -4.76 7.19 5.96
N PHE A 65 -3.86 8.20 5.96
CA PHE A 65 -3.45 8.98 4.79
C PHE A 65 -2.24 8.38 4.06
N ALA A 66 -1.63 7.31 4.57
CA ALA A 66 -0.38 6.76 4.05
C ALA A 66 -0.44 6.37 2.56
N PHE A 67 -1.63 6.04 2.05
CA PHE A 67 -1.83 5.56 0.68
C PHE A 67 -2.42 6.60 -0.27
N LEU A 68 -2.64 7.84 0.17
CA LEU A 68 -3.12 8.92 -0.71
C LEU A 68 -2.25 9.16 -1.95
N PRO A 69 -0.91 9.06 -1.89
CA PRO A 69 -0.07 9.23 -3.07
C PRO A 69 -0.21 8.13 -4.14
N VAL A 70 -0.97 7.06 -3.86
CA VAL A 70 -1.10 5.87 -4.72
C VAL A 70 -2.58 5.65 -5.10
N PRO A 71 -3.13 6.47 -6.02
CA PRO A 71 -4.57 6.48 -6.29
C PRO A 71 -5.08 5.20 -6.97
N THR A 72 -4.21 4.43 -7.64
CA THR A 72 -4.57 3.18 -8.33
C THR A 72 -4.64 1.97 -7.39
N LEU A 73 -4.26 2.12 -6.13
CA LEU A 73 -4.18 1.03 -5.16
C LEU A 73 -5.56 0.40 -4.96
N GLN A 74 -5.64 -0.92 -5.14
CA GLN A 74 -6.87 -1.71 -5.05
C GLN A 74 -6.87 -2.63 -3.85
N LEU A 75 -5.71 -3.20 -3.50
CA LEU A 75 -5.58 -4.18 -2.42
C LEU A 75 -4.32 -3.93 -1.60
N ILE A 76 -4.49 -3.93 -0.28
CA ILE A 76 -3.42 -3.70 0.69
C ILE A 76 -3.39 -4.89 1.64
N TYR A 77 -2.21 -5.48 1.83
CA TYR A 77 -1.96 -6.48 2.86
C TYR A 77 -1.12 -5.83 3.97
N LEU A 78 -1.61 -5.89 5.20
CA LEU A 78 -0.95 -5.36 6.39
C LEU A 78 -0.75 -6.47 7.42
N PRO A 79 0.20 -6.33 8.36
CA PRO A 79 0.31 -7.28 9.47
C PRO A 79 -1.01 -7.41 10.22
N PHE A 80 -1.32 -8.62 10.70
CA PHE A 80 -2.60 -8.88 11.36
C PHE A 80 -2.90 -7.94 12.54
N PHE A 81 -1.84 -7.55 13.27
CA PHE A 81 -1.92 -6.67 14.43
C PHE A 81 -1.87 -5.17 14.10
N ALA A 82 -1.79 -4.78 12.84
CA ALA A 82 -1.66 -3.38 12.46
C ALA A 82 -2.91 -2.57 12.84
N LEU A 83 -2.69 -1.42 13.46
CA LEU A 83 -3.74 -0.48 13.85
C LEU A 83 -3.77 0.70 12.88
N ILE A 84 -4.95 1.03 12.36
CA ILE A 84 -5.12 2.24 11.58
C ILE A 84 -5.18 3.45 12.52
N GLN A 85 -4.25 4.38 12.34
CA GLN A 85 -4.27 5.67 13.00
C GLN A 85 -5.10 6.65 12.18
N TYR A 86 -6.28 6.96 12.71
CA TYR A 86 -7.13 8.02 12.21
C TYR A 86 -6.66 9.34 12.83
N GLN A 87 -6.49 10.38 12.01
CA GLN A 87 -6.35 11.74 12.53
C GLN A 87 -7.74 12.18 12.98
N ALA A 88 -7.86 12.55 14.25
CA ALA A 88 -9.12 12.83 14.93
C ALA A 88 -10.11 13.59 14.02
N LEU A 89 -11.06 12.84 13.45
CA LEU A 89 -12.30 13.37 12.95
C LEU A 89 -13.10 13.77 14.19
N SER A 90 -13.91 14.81 14.12
CA SER A 90 -14.95 15.11 15.11
C SER A 90 -15.93 13.95 15.38
N GLU A 91 -15.75 12.81 14.71
CA GLU A 91 -16.54 11.60 14.76
C GLU A 91 -15.67 10.41 15.19
N MET A 92 -16.05 9.79 16.30
CA MET A 92 -15.48 8.53 16.76
C MET A 92 -15.97 7.39 15.85
N ARG A 93 -15.14 6.92 14.91
CA ARG A 93 -15.46 5.70 14.16
C ARG A 93 -15.24 4.48 15.03
N LEU A 94 -16.36 3.89 15.48
CA LEU A 94 -16.37 2.67 16.28
C LEU A 94 -15.99 1.45 15.43
N ASP A 95 -16.28 1.48 14.14
CA ASP A 95 -15.97 0.41 13.20
C ASP A 95 -14.58 0.63 12.57
N LYS A 96 -13.56 -0.02 13.15
CA LYS A 96 -12.20 -0.10 12.57
C LYS A 96 -12.13 -1.02 11.34
N SER A 97 -13.24 -1.19 10.64
CA SER A 97 -13.41 -2.06 9.48
C SER A 97 -13.07 -1.36 8.17
N SER A 98 -13.01 -0.03 8.15
CA SER A 98 -12.75 0.75 6.95
C SER A 98 -11.87 1.97 7.23
N PHE A 99 -11.10 2.40 6.23
CA PHE A 99 -10.39 3.67 6.26
C PHE A 99 -10.24 4.22 4.85
N ARG A 100 -10.50 5.53 4.68
CA ARG A 100 -10.17 6.32 3.46
C ARG A 100 -10.42 5.61 2.12
N GLY A 101 -11.63 5.08 1.91
CA GLY A 101 -12.01 4.41 0.65
C GLY A 101 -11.59 2.94 0.56
N PHE A 102 -11.10 2.36 1.65
CA PHE A 102 -10.80 0.94 1.78
C PHE A 102 -11.68 0.29 2.83
N THR A 103 -12.09 -0.94 2.56
CA THR A 103 -12.85 -1.79 3.49
C THR A 103 -12.08 -3.08 3.76
N ARG A 104 -12.15 -3.59 4.99
CA ARG A 104 -11.46 -4.83 5.39
C ARG A 104 -12.06 -6.00 4.60
N VAL A 105 -11.18 -6.77 3.96
CA VAL A 105 -11.57 -8.00 3.26
C VAL A 105 -12.00 -9.02 4.32
N PRO A 106 -13.18 -9.65 4.17
CA PRO A 106 -13.62 -10.71 5.08
C PRO A 106 -12.64 -11.87 5.07
N THR A 107 -12.22 -12.31 6.24
CA THR A 107 -11.37 -13.48 6.43
C THR A 107 -12.26 -14.72 6.43
N HIS A 108 -11.86 -15.79 5.74
CA HIS A 108 -12.63 -17.02 5.76
C HIS A 108 -12.62 -17.62 7.19
N PRO A 109 -13.76 -18.09 7.74
CA PRO A 109 -13.82 -18.54 9.15
C PRO A 109 -12.88 -19.69 9.52
N LEU A 110 -12.44 -20.48 8.54
CA LEU A 110 -11.50 -21.60 8.74
C LEU A 110 -10.03 -21.21 8.50
N GLU A 111 -9.77 -19.98 8.08
CA GLU A 111 -8.42 -19.48 7.82
C GLU A 111 -8.01 -18.57 8.98
N ASP A 112 -6.89 -18.89 9.63
CA ASP A 112 -6.20 -17.93 10.50
C ASP A 112 -5.27 -17.10 9.63
N PRO A 113 -5.60 -15.82 9.36
CA PRO A 113 -4.84 -15.04 8.42
C PRO A 113 -3.66 -14.39 9.14
N THR A 114 -2.45 -14.62 8.65
CA THR A 114 -1.23 -13.96 9.12
C THR A 114 -1.20 -12.45 8.81
N PHE A 115 -2.20 -11.95 8.10
CA PHE A 115 -2.35 -10.57 7.65
C PHE A 115 -3.80 -10.10 7.79
N ILE A 116 -4.00 -8.78 7.73
CA ILE A 116 -5.30 -8.19 7.40
C ILE A 116 -5.20 -7.57 6.01
N ALA A 117 -6.25 -7.74 5.21
CA ALA A 117 -6.32 -7.13 3.88
C ALA A 117 -7.43 -6.08 3.81
N PHE A 118 -7.20 -5.08 2.98
CA PHE A 118 -8.15 -4.00 2.70
C PHE A 118 -8.28 -3.79 1.20
N SER A 119 -9.51 -3.83 0.70
CA SER A 119 -9.83 -3.59 -0.71
C SER A 119 -10.49 -2.24 -0.89
N LYS A 120 -10.20 -1.59 -2.03
CA LYS A 120 -10.88 -0.37 -2.43
C LYS A 120 -12.36 -0.66 -2.73
N TYR A 121 -13.26 0.24 -2.33
CA TYR A 121 -14.69 0.18 -2.63
C TYR A 121 -15.15 1.39 -3.45
#